data_AF-A0A838U092-F1
#
_entry.id   AF-A0A838U092-F1
#
_cell.length_a   1.000
_cell.length_b   1.000
_cell.length_c   1.000
_cell.angle_alpha   90.00
_cell.angle_beta   90.00
_cell.angle_gamma   90.00
#
_symmetry.space_group_name_H-M   'P 1'
#
loop_
_entity.id
_entity.type
_entity.pdbx_description
1 polymer ?
#
loop_
_entity_poly.entity_id
_entity_poly.type
_entity_poly.pdbx_seq_one_letter_code
_entity_poly.pdbx_strand_id
1 'polypeptide(L)'
;MTQNSFPMKQWHLEHVEKTIKKFIIGLSETASIWEKRQHKKYGTIANCCKQIDYDLKHGVTIEEVFIVLQKIKADETFAPVLQKENSTHRFNEIEKYAYSLKNSKPEKPNYY
;
A
#
# COMPACT_ATOMS: atom_id res chain seq x y z
N MET A 1 -0.17 5.20 31.51
CA MET A 1 0.48 5.76 30.30
C MET A 1 0.75 4.59 29.36
N THR A 2 0.11 4.54 28.19
CA THR A 2 0.37 3.48 27.20
C THR A 2 1.74 3.71 26.57
N GLN A 3 2.69 2.82 26.87
CA GLN A 3 4.00 2.80 26.23
C GLN A 3 3.79 2.57 24.72
N ASN A 4 4.17 3.54 23.88
CA ASN A 4 4.04 3.40 22.44
C ASN A 4 5.06 2.36 21.98
N SER A 5 4.61 1.13 21.75
CA SER A 5 5.46 -0.01 21.38
C SER A 5 6.10 0.14 19.99
N PHE A 6 5.64 1.11 19.19
CA PHE A 6 6.13 1.38 17.84
C PHE A 6 6.43 2.88 17.68
N PRO A 7 7.69 3.32 17.85
CA PRO A 7 8.08 4.68 17.53
C PRO A 7 7.75 4.96 16.05
N MET A 8 7.25 6.17 15.74
CA MET A 8 6.95 6.61 14.37
C MET A 8 5.84 5.86 13.63
N LYS A 9 4.99 5.07 14.29
CA LYS A 9 3.87 4.36 13.62
C LYS A 9 3.04 5.25 12.68
N GLN A 10 2.75 6.48 13.09
CA GLN A 10 1.99 7.44 12.27
C GLN A 10 2.69 7.74 10.94
N TRP A 11 4.02 7.92 10.97
CA TRP A 11 4.82 8.12 9.77
C TRP A 11 4.80 6.89 8.86
N HIS A 12 4.85 5.68 9.44
CA HIS A 12 4.73 4.44 8.67
C HIS A 12 3.36 4.31 7.99
N LEU A 13 2.28 4.74 8.65
CA LEU A 13 0.95 4.73 8.05
C LEU A 13 0.85 5.72 6.87
N GLU A 14 1.41 6.92 7.02
CA GLU A 14 1.52 7.90 5.92
C GLU A 14 2.39 7.37 4.77
N HIS A 15 3.46 6.65 5.10
CA HIS A 15 4.34 6.02 4.13
C HIS A 15 3.63 4.92 3.33
N VAL A 16 2.77 4.11 3.97
CA VAL A 16 1.92 3.13 3.28
C VAL A 16 1.00 3.82 2.27
N GLU A 17 0.29 4.88 2.68
CA GLU A 17 -0.60 5.61 1.77
C GLU A 17 0.16 6.17 0.57
N LYS A 18 1.30 6.81 0.81
CA LYS A 18 2.15 7.36 -0.26
C LYS A 18 2.64 6.29 -1.22
N THR A 19 3.05 5.14 -0.68
CA THR A 19 3.55 4.00 -1.44
C THR A 19 2.47 3.45 -2.37
N ILE A 20 1.27 3.24 -1.83
CA ILE A 20 0.12 2.74 -2.58
C ILE A 20 -0.30 3.73 -3.67
N LYS A 21 -0.47 5.02 -3.33
CA LYS A 21 -0.82 6.07 -4.30
C LYS A 21 0.20 6.13 -5.44
N LYS A 22 1.51 6.11 -5.13
CA LYS A 22 2.58 6.11 -6.13
C LYS A 22 2.51 4.90 -7.06
N PHE A 23 2.25 3.71 -6.52
CA PHE A 23 2.12 2.51 -7.33
C PHE A 23 0.93 2.61 -8.30
N ILE A 24 -0.24 3.04 -7.81
CA ILE A 24 -1.48 3.17 -8.59
C ILE A 24 -1.34 4.22 -9.71
N ILE A 25 -0.78 5.39 -9.39
CA ILE A 25 -0.50 6.45 -10.38
C ILE A 25 0.40 5.91 -11.48
N GLY A 26 1.40 5.12 -11.11
CA GLY A 26 2.30 4.49 -12.04
C GLY A 26 3.22 5.46 -12.75
N LEU A 27 3.54 5.14 -14.01
CA LEU A 27 4.43 5.94 -14.84
C LEU A 27 3.61 6.71 -15.87
N SER A 28 3.89 8.00 -16.04
CA SER A 28 3.29 8.81 -17.10
C SER A 28 3.64 8.27 -18.48
N GLU A 29 2.73 8.40 -19.44
CA GLU A 29 2.97 8.08 -20.85
C GLU A 29 4.11 8.92 -21.44
N THR A 30 4.22 10.17 -20.99
CA THR A 30 5.25 11.14 -21.40
C THR A 30 6.51 11.07 -20.54
N ALA A 31 6.69 10.04 -19.72
CA ALA A 31 7.81 9.93 -18.81
C ALA A 31 9.17 9.89 -19.52
N SER A 32 10.12 10.62 -18.95
CA SER A 32 11.52 10.65 -19.36
C SER A 32 12.19 9.28 -19.22
N ILE A 33 13.34 9.11 -19.88
CA ILE A 33 14.15 7.89 -19.79
C ILE A 33 14.57 7.60 -18.33
N TRP A 34 14.87 8.65 -17.56
CA TRP A 34 15.25 8.51 -16.16
C TRP A 34 14.07 8.01 -15.31
N GLU A 35 12.87 8.57 -15.50
CA GLU A 35 11.66 8.12 -14.79
C GLU A 35 11.30 6.67 -15.16
N LYS A 36 11.44 6.29 -16.43
CA LYS A 36 11.29 4.89 -16.89
C LYS A 36 12.25 3.95 -16.15
N ARG A 37 13.52 4.34 -16.00
CA ARG A 37 14.53 3.57 -15.24
C ARG A 37 14.16 3.46 -13.76
N GLN A 38 13.75 4.57 -13.14
CA GLN A 38 13.32 4.58 -11.73
C GLN A 38 12.08 3.71 -11.51
N HIS A 39 11.10 3.79 -12.41
CA HIS A 39 9.89 2.98 -12.33
C HIS A 39 10.18 1.48 -12.47
N LYS A 40 11.08 1.09 -13.37
CA LYS A 40 11.52 -0.31 -13.49
C LYS A 40 12.14 -0.84 -12.18
N LYS A 41 12.85 0.02 -11.44
CA LYS A 41 13.53 -0.37 -10.20
C LYS A 41 12.61 -0.35 -8.97
N TYR A 42 11.70 0.62 -8.88
CA TYR A 42 10.95 0.91 -7.65
C TYR A 42 9.42 0.96 -7.81
N GLY A 43 8.90 0.95 -9.05
CA GLY A 43 7.48 1.10 -9.35
C GLY A 43 6.71 -0.21 -9.52
N THR A 44 7.32 -1.35 -9.20
CA THR A 44 6.72 -2.68 -9.37
C THR A 44 5.87 -3.08 -8.16
N ILE A 45 4.91 -3.98 -8.38
CA ILE A 45 4.07 -4.52 -7.30
C ILE A 45 4.91 -5.16 -6.19
N ALA A 46 5.95 -5.91 -6.57
CA ALA A 46 6.87 -6.53 -5.62
C ALA A 46 7.57 -5.50 -4.72
N ASN A 47 7.93 -4.33 -5.25
CA ASN A 47 8.52 -3.27 -4.43
C ASN A 47 7.47 -2.60 -3.53
N CYS A 48 6.26 -2.39 -4.03
CA CYS A 48 5.13 -1.88 -3.23
C CYS A 48 4.83 -2.82 -2.05
N CYS A 49 4.67 -4.12 -2.29
CA CYS A 49 4.43 -5.12 -1.25
C CYS A 49 5.57 -5.13 -0.22
N LYS A 50 6.83 -5.10 -0.65
CA LYS A 50 7.98 -5.05 0.27
C LYS A 50 7.98 -3.81 1.18
N GLN A 51 7.54 -2.66 0.68
CA GLN A 51 7.42 -1.44 1.48
C GLN A 51 6.27 -1.56 2.49
N ILE A 52 5.13 -2.11 2.07
CA ILE A 52 4.01 -2.40 3.00
C ILE A 52 4.45 -3.39 4.09
N ASP A 53 5.13 -4.49 3.73
CA ASP A 53 5.68 -5.46 4.69
C ASP A 53 6.63 -4.81 5.70
N TYR A 54 7.43 -3.84 5.24
CA TYR A 54 8.31 -3.07 6.12
C TYR A 54 7.48 -2.25 7.12
N ASP A 55 6.47 -1.52 6.66
CA ASP A 55 5.62 -0.70 7.53
C ASP A 55 4.78 -1.54 8.50
N LEU A 56 4.33 -2.73 8.08
CA LEU A 56 3.65 -3.70 8.95
C LEU A 56 4.54 -4.16 10.11
N LYS A 57 5.84 -4.37 9.86
CA LYS A 57 6.82 -4.72 10.92
C LYS A 57 7.04 -3.57 11.92
N HIS A 58 6.69 -2.34 11.55
CA HIS A 58 6.83 -1.15 12.39
C HIS A 58 5.49 -0.68 12.99
N GLY A 59 4.51 -1.57 13.09
CA GLY A 59 3.31 -1.35 13.88
C GLY A 59 2.07 -0.92 13.09
N VAL A 60 2.20 -0.75 11.77
CA VAL A 60 1.02 -0.65 10.90
C VAL A 60 0.30 -1.99 10.89
N THR A 61 -1.03 -1.96 10.99
CA THR A 61 -1.84 -3.19 10.91
C THR A 61 -2.41 -3.40 9.52
N ILE A 62 -2.84 -4.63 9.24
CA ILE A 62 -3.47 -4.96 7.95
C ILE A 62 -4.80 -4.20 7.81
N GLU A 63 -5.53 -4.01 8.92
CA GLU A 63 -6.76 -3.23 8.98
C GLU A 63 -6.50 -1.77 8.60
N GLU A 64 -5.39 -1.18 9.07
CA GLU A 64 -4.99 0.17 8.69
C GLU A 64 -4.65 0.27 7.20
N VAL A 65 -4.00 -0.74 6.62
CA VAL A 65 -3.77 -0.83 5.16
C VAL A 65 -5.11 -0.86 4.40
N PHE A 66 -6.10 -1.62 4.87
CA PHE A 66 -7.44 -1.63 4.26
C PHE A 66 -8.14 -0.27 4.37
N ILE A 67 -8.05 0.40 5.52
CA ILE A 67 -8.59 1.75 5.70
C ILE A 67 -7.94 2.72 4.69
N VAL A 68 -6.63 2.62 4.47
CA VAL A 68 -5.92 3.42 3.46
C VAL A 68 -6.47 3.13 2.05
N LEU A 69 -6.65 1.86 1.67
CA LEU A 69 -7.21 1.49 0.37
C LEU A 69 -8.64 2.03 0.19
N GLN A 70 -9.48 1.94 1.22
CA GLN A 70 -10.83 2.50 1.19
C GLN A 70 -10.83 4.02 1.06
N LYS A 71 -9.95 4.72 1.80
CA LYS A 71 -9.77 6.17 1.67
C LYS A 71 -9.38 6.57 0.25
N ILE A 72 -8.41 5.87 -0.34
CA ILE A 72 -7.98 6.12 -1.73
C ILE A 72 -9.12 5.92 -2.72
N LYS A 73 -9.95 4.88 -2.51
CA LYS A 73 -11.11 4.58 -3.37
C LYS A 73 -12.23 5.60 -3.23
N ALA A 74 -12.43 6.17 -2.05
CA ALA A 74 -13.46 7.18 -1.76
C ALA A 74 -13.00 8.62 -2.04
N ASP A 75 -11.71 8.84 -2.28
CA ASP A 75 -11.14 10.15 -2.56
C ASP A 75 -11.53 10.63 -3.97
N GLU A 76 -12.47 11.57 -4.03
CA GLU A 76 -12.96 12.17 -5.28
C GLU A 76 -11.82 12.80 -6.11
N THR A 77 -10.77 13.33 -5.46
CA THR A 77 -9.62 13.91 -6.15
C THR A 77 -8.75 12.84 -6.83
N PHE A 78 -8.83 11.60 -6.34
CA PHE A 78 -8.10 10.46 -6.87
C PHE A 78 -8.94 9.63 -7.85
N ALA A 79 -10.26 9.82 -7.89
CA ALA A 79 -11.17 9.12 -8.79
C ALA A 79 -10.76 9.18 -10.27
N PRO A 80 -10.30 10.33 -10.84
CA PRO A 80 -9.83 10.39 -12.23
C PRO A 80 -8.59 9.50 -12.50
N VAL A 81 -7.75 9.28 -11.48
CA VAL A 81 -6.60 8.36 -11.60
C VAL A 81 -7.11 6.92 -11.64
N LEU A 82 -8.05 6.56 -10.76
CA LEU A 82 -8.63 5.22 -10.70
C LEU A 82 -9.50 4.86 -11.91
N GLN A 83 -9.95 5.81 -12.72
CA GLN A 83 -10.68 5.50 -13.95
C GLN A 83 -9.78 4.97 -15.07
N LYS A 84 -8.45 5.11 -14.95
CA LYS A 84 -7.50 4.56 -15.92
C LYS A 84 -7.39 3.05 -15.73
N GLU A 85 -7.55 2.28 -16.80
CA GLU A 85 -7.53 0.81 -16.77
C GLU A 85 -6.29 0.25 -16.03
N ASN A 86 -5.11 0.78 -16.35
CA ASN A 86 -3.85 0.39 -15.71
C ASN A 86 -3.84 0.70 -14.20
N SER A 87 -4.45 1.80 -13.76
CA SER A 87 -4.52 2.19 -12.35
C SER A 87 -5.51 1.33 -11.58
N THR A 88 -6.66 0.97 -12.17
CA THR A 88 -7.60 0.00 -11.61
C THR A 88 -6.97 -1.36 -11.42
N HIS A 89 -6.23 -1.85 -12.43
CA HIS A 89 -5.53 -3.13 -12.32
C HIS A 89 -4.55 -3.13 -11.14
N ARG A 90 -3.74 -2.09 -11.02
CA ARG A 90 -2.77 -1.91 -9.94
C ARG A 90 -3.42 -1.81 -8.56
N PHE A 91 -4.55 -1.09 -8.46
CA PHE A 91 -5.32 -1.03 -7.22
C PHE A 91 -5.77 -2.44 -6.79
N ASN A 92 -6.35 -3.21 -7.73
CA ASN A 92 -6.81 -4.57 -7.47
C ASN A 92 -5.67 -5.52 -7.09
N GLU A 93 -4.46 -5.34 -7.63
CA GLU A 93 -3.28 -6.12 -7.23
C GLU A 93 -2.90 -5.89 -5.76
N ILE A 94 -2.89 -4.63 -5.31
CA ILE A 94 -2.59 -4.31 -3.91
C ILE A 94 -3.71 -4.82 -2.99
N GLU A 95 -4.97 -4.65 -3.39
CA GLU A 95 -6.11 -5.14 -2.63
C GLU A 95 -6.05 -6.67 -2.44
N LYS A 96 -5.77 -7.42 -3.52
CA LYS A 96 -5.55 -8.88 -3.46
C LYS A 96 -4.41 -9.26 -2.51
N TYR A 97 -3.31 -8.51 -2.52
CA TYR A 97 -2.19 -8.72 -1.61
C TYR A 97 -2.58 -8.44 -0.14
N ALA A 98 -3.31 -7.36 0.14
CA ALA A 98 -3.80 -7.09 1.50
C ALA A 98 -4.72 -8.21 2.00
N TYR A 99 -5.57 -8.77 1.13
CA TYR A 99 -6.40 -9.94 1.45
C TYR A 99 -5.57 -11.21 1.71
N SER A 100 -4.53 -11.47 0.92
CA SER A 100 -3.68 -12.65 1.15
C SER A 100 -2.96 -12.57 2.49
N LEU A 101 -2.49 -11.38 2.90
CA LEU A 101 -1.91 -11.15 4.22
C LEU A 101 -2.91 -11.41 5.35
N LYS A 102 -4.15 -10.94 5.18
CA LYS A 102 -5.23 -11.16 6.17
C LYS A 102 -5.52 -12.65 6.37
N ASN A 103 -5.59 -13.41 5.29
CA ASN A 103 -5.90 -14.84 5.31
C ASN A 103 -4.71 -15.71 5.74
N SER A 104 -3.48 -15.17 5.74
CA SER A 104 -2.27 -15.91 6.12
C SER A 104 -1.95 -15.84 7.62
N LYS A 105 -2.64 -15.00 8.40
CA LYS A 105 -2.48 -14.99 9.86
C LYS A 105 -3.21 -16.20 10.45
N PRO A 106 -2.53 -17.16 11.11
CA PRO A 106 -3.23 -18.19 11.86
C PRO A 106 -4.07 -17.52 12.95
N GLU A 107 -5.34 -17.92 13.08
CA GLU A 107 -6.12 -17.62 14.26
C GLU A 107 -5.29 -18.07 15.46
N LYS A 108 -4.99 -17.14 16.39
CA LYS A 108 -4.23 -17.50 17.59
C LYS A 108 -5.02 -18.61 18.30
N PRO A 109 -4.44 -19.79 18.56
CA PRO A 109 -5.14 -20.82 19.31
C PRO A 109 -5.53 -20.25 20.67
N ASN A 110 -6.83 -20.36 20.98
CA ASN A 110 -7.40 -19.95 22.25
C ASN A 110 -6.90 -20.94 23.30
N TYR A 111 -5.81 -20.60 23.99
CA TYR A 111 -5.40 -21.32 25.20
C TYR A 111 -6.22 -20.77 26.36
N TYR A 112 -7.40 -21.35 26.55
CA TYR A 112 -8.11 -21.33 27.83
C TYR A 112 -7.47 -22.33 28.80
#